data_AF-A0A0C3LWW6-F1
#
_entry.id   AF-A0A0C3LWW6-F1
#
_cell.length_a   1.000
_cell.length_b   1.000
_cell.length_c   1.000
_cell.angle_alpha   90.00
_cell.angle_beta   90.00
_cell.angle_gamma   90.00
#
_symmetry.space_group_name_H-M   'P 1'
#
loop_
_entity.id
_entity.type
_entity.pdbx_description
1 polymer ?
#
loop_
_entity_poly.entity_id
_entity_poly.type
_entity_poly.pdbx_seq_one_letter_code
_entity_poly.pdbx_strand_id
1 'polypeptide(L)' 'MFIRQLRTPLRSFSRASAASTGTQLASLAYRRYLSDEARSIIDKAVKAQPVVLFMKGTPDKPQCGFSRAVIQILDLQGV' A
#
# COMPACT_ATOMS: atom_id res chain seq x y z
N MET A 1 21.09 -50.06 -12.49
CA MET A 1 19.90 -50.12 -11.61
C MET A 1 19.42 -48.70 -11.35
N PHE A 2 18.50 -48.22 -12.18
CA PHE A 2 17.09 -47.92 -11.81
C PHE A 2 16.96 -46.63 -11.00
N ILE A 3 16.75 -45.49 -11.67
CA ILE A 3 15.42 -44.86 -11.91
C ILE A 3 14.62 -44.67 -10.62
N ARG A 4 14.39 -43.39 -10.27
CA ARG A 4 13.04 -42.87 -10.01
C ARG A 4 13.00 -41.34 -10.11
N GLN A 5 12.62 -40.88 -11.30
CA GLN A 5 11.77 -39.70 -11.44
C GLN A 5 10.50 -39.89 -10.61
N LEU A 6 10.10 -38.90 -9.81
CA LEU A 6 8.70 -38.62 -9.48
C LEU A 6 8.58 -37.09 -9.30
N ARG A 7 8.32 -36.34 -10.38
CA ARG A 7 6.99 -35.78 -10.68
C ARG A 7 6.36 -35.06 -9.48
N THR A 8 6.72 -33.80 -9.25
CA THR A 8 5.80 -32.84 -8.65
C THR A 8 5.07 -32.11 -9.80
N PRO A 9 3.73 -32.10 -9.82
CA PRO A 9 2.98 -31.54 -10.92
C PRO A 9 3.20 -30.03 -10.98
N LEU A 10 3.51 -29.55 -12.19
CA LEU A 10 3.23 -28.18 -12.61
C LEU A 10 1.77 -27.88 -12.26
N ARG A 11 1.53 -27.15 -11.16
CA ARG A 11 0.24 -26.50 -10.93
C ARG A 11 0.13 -25.40 -11.97
N SER A 12 -0.43 -25.77 -13.13
CA SER A 12 -1.06 -24.83 -14.03
C SER A 12 -2.11 -24.08 -13.22
N PHE A 13 -1.78 -22.86 -12.79
CA PHE A 13 -2.76 -21.94 -12.25
C PHE A 13 -3.59 -21.45 -13.45
N SER A 14 -4.62 -22.23 -13.79
CA SER A 14 -5.68 -21.79 -14.67
C SER A 14 -6.31 -20.54 -14.05
N ARG A 15 -6.04 -19.40 -14.69
CA ARG A 15 -6.60 -18.09 -14.39
C ARG A 15 -8.12 -18.18 -14.54
N ALA A 16 -8.82 -18.38 -13.43
CA ALA A 16 -10.27 -18.23 -13.39
C ALA A 16 -10.59 -16.75 -13.65
N SER A 17 -11.06 -16.44 -14.86
CA SER A 17 -11.75 -15.18 -15.15
C SER A 17 -13.09 -15.20 -14.43
N ALA A 18 -13.09 -14.87 -13.14
CA ALA A 18 -14.30 -14.50 -12.44
C ALA A 18 -14.62 -13.04 -12.79
N ALA A 19 -15.60 -12.86 -13.68
CA ALA A 19 -16.22 -11.57 -13.94
C ALA A 19 -16.74 -10.97 -12.62
N SER A 20 -16.15 -9.85 -12.21
CA SER A 20 -16.45 -9.17 -10.94
C SER A 20 -17.66 -8.22 -11.07
N THR A 21 -18.85 -8.78 -11.26
CA THR A 21 -20.12 -8.01 -11.27
C THR A 21 -20.68 -7.81 -9.84
N GLY A 22 -19.84 -7.67 -8.82
CA GLY A 22 -20.26 -7.77 -7.41
C GLY A 22 -19.60 -6.83 -6.40
N THR A 23 -18.92 -5.76 -6.81
CA THR A 23 -18.08 -4.95 -5.89
C THR A 23 -18.74 -3.67 -5.34
N GLN A 24 -20.01 -3.37 -5.66
CA GLN A 24 -20.58 -2.06 -5.26
C GLN A 24 -20.89 -1.90 -3.76
N LEU A 25 -21.15 -2.96 -3.01
CA LEU A 25 -21.48 -2.86 -1.58
C LEU A 25 -20.25 -2.71 -0.67
N ALA A 26 -19.08 -3.17 -1.10
CA ALA A 26 -17.82 -2.96 -0.36
C ALA A 26 -17.41 -1.48 -0.30
N SER A 27 -17.92 -0.66 -1.23
CA SER A 27 -17.65 0.78 -1.33
C SER A 27 -18.22 1.59 -0.16
N LEU A 28 -19.37 1.20 0.38
CA LEU A 28 -20.03 1.94 1.47
C LEU A 28 -19.33 1.71 2.82
N ALA A 29 -18.81 0.51 3.07
CA ALA A 29 -18.09 0.16 4.31
C ALA A 29 -16.71 0.84 4.43
N TYR A 30 -16.13 1.30 3.32
CA TYR A 30 -14.81 1.97 3.31
C TYR A 30 -14.91 3.50 3.21
N ARG A 31 -16.10 4.11 3.34
CA ARG A 31 -16.20 5.57 3.42
C ARG A 31 -15.57 6.06 4.71
N ARG A 32 -14.32 6.52 4.64
CA ARG A 32 -13.70 7.32 5.69
C ARG A 32 -14.50 8.61 5.87
N TYR A 33 -15.03 8.83 7.06
CA TYR A 33 -15.74 10.05 7.41
C TYR A 33 -14.73 11.16 7.69
N LEU A 34 -14.31 11.84 6.62
CA LEU A 34 -13.38 12.97 6.66
C LEU A 34 -14.17 14.26 6.40
N SER A 35 -14.01 15.27 7.26
CA SER A 35 -14.62 16.59 7.07
C SER A 35 -14.10 17.30 5.82
N ASP A 36 -14.88 18.23 5.28
CA ASP A 36 -14.49 19.01 4.11
C ASP A 36 -13.23 19.86 4.37
N GLU A 37 -13.07 20.34 5.62
CA GLU A 37 -11.86 21.04 6.06
C GLU A 37 -10.61 20.14 5.95
N ALA A 38 -10.68 18.93 6.52
CA ALA A 38 -9.54 18.01 6.48
C ALA A 38 -9.20 17.57 5.05
N ARG A 39 -10.21 17.43 4.18
CA ARG A 39 -10.00 17.19 2.73
C ARG A 39 -9.24 18.36 2.09
N SER A 40 -9.65 19.59 2.37
CA SER A 40 -8.99 20.78 1.83
C SER A 40 -7.53 20.90 2.27
N ILE A 41 -7.23 20.61 3.54
CA ILE A 41 -5.86 20.66 4.07
C ILE A 41 -4.96 19.64 3.37
N ILE A 42 -5.44 18.39 3.25
CA ILE A 42 -4.68 17.33 2.58
C ILE A 42 -4.46 17.68 1.11
N ASP A 43 -5.50 18.16 0.40
CA ASP A 43 -5.41 18.54 -1.02
C ASP A 43 -4.40 19.68 -1.25
N LYS A 44 -4.39 20.69 -0.39
CA LYS A 44 -3.39 21.76 -0.43
C LYS A 44 -1.97 21.22 -0.19
N ALA A 45 -1.80 20.33 0.79
CA ALA A 45 -0.50 19.76 1.11
C ALA A 45 0.08 18.94 -0.05
N VAL A 46 -0.71 18.06 -0.67
CA VAL A 46 -0.24 17.21 -1.77
C VAL A 46 0.02 17.98 -3.08
N LYS A 47 -0.61 19.14 -3.27
CA LYS A 47 -0.36 20.02 -4.42
C LYS A 47 0.86 20.92 -4.23
N ALA A 48 1.28 21.16 -2.99
CA ALA A 48 2.36 22.09 -2.68
C ALA A 48 3.75 21.52 -3.00
N GLN A 49 3.92 20.20 -2.93
CA GLN A 49 5.22 19.54 -3.15
C GLN A 49 5.06 18.26 -3.99
N PRO A 50 6.05 17.90 -4.81
CA PRO A 50 5.99 16.71 -5.66
C PRO A 50 5.97 15.40 -4.86
N VAL A 51 6.55 15.41 -3.65
CA VAL A 51 6.58 14.26 -2.74
C VAL A 51 6.15 14.72 -1.35
N VAL A 52 5.18 14.02 -0.76
CA VAL A 52 4.68 14.30 0.59
C VAL A 52 4.59 12.99 1.36
N LEU A 53 5.19 12.96 2.55
CA LEU A 53 5.11 11.83 3.48
C LEU A 53 4.21 12.17 4.67
N PHE A 54 3.13 11.41 4.83
CA PHE A 54 2.32 11.41 6.04
C PHE A 54 2.81 10.29 6.98
N MET A 55 3.29 10.66 8.17
CA MET A 55 3.91 9.71 9.11
C MET A 55 3.42 9.88 10.54
N LYS A 56 3.75 8.92 11.42
CA LYS A 56 3.53 9.03 12.86
C LYS A 56 4.73 9.69 13.52
N GLY A 57 4.53 10.86 14.12
CA GLY A 57 5.59 11.69 14.68
C GLY A 57 6.17 12.66 13.66
N THR A 58 7.45 12.99 13.83
CA THR A 58 8.21 13.89 12.94
C THR A 58 9.47 13.19 12.42
N PRO A 59 10.15 13.70 11.39
CA PRO A 59 11.39 13.10 10.89
C PRO A 59 12.45 12.90 11.99
N ASP A 60 12.65 13.89 12.87
CA ASP A 60 13.60 13.81 13.99
C ASP A 60 13.15 12.86 15.11
N LYS A 61 11.83 12.68 15.27
CA LYS A 61 11.22 11.91 16.36
C LYS A 61 10.09 11.01 15.83
N PRO A 62 10.40 9.90 15.13
CA PRO A 62 9.39 8.98 14.62
C PRO A 62 8.77 8.16 15.75
N GLN A 63 7.44 7.98 15.70
CA GLN A 63 6.68 7.34 16.78
C GLN A 63 6.22 5.90 16.42
N CYS A 64 6.72 5.34 15.32
CA CYS A 64 6.37 3.99 14.87
C CYS A 64 7.52 3.40 14.05
N GLY A 65 7.78 2.09 14.19
CA GLY A 65 8.85 1.40 13.47
C GLY A 65 8.75 1.52 11.95
N PHE A 66 7.53 1.49 11.41
CA PHE A 66 7.29 1.73 9.98
C PHE A 66 7.73 3.14 9.57
N SER A 67 7.30 4.16 10.31
CA SER A 67 7.66 5.56 10.02
C SER A 67 9.17 5.80 10.13
N ARG A 68 9.87 5.15 11.07
CA ARG A 68 11.33 5.22 11.19
C ARG A 68 12.04 4.59 9.98
N ALA A 69 11.59 3.43 9.53
CA ALA A 69 12.20 2.76 8.38
C ALA A 69 12.03 3.56 7.08
N VAL A 70 10.88 4.20 6.88
CA VAL A 70 10.63 5.03 5.69
C VAL A 70 11.57 6.23 5.64
N ILE A 71 11.75 6.96 6.75
CA ILE A 71 12.68 8.11 6.79
C ILE A 71 14.12 7.67 6.50
N GLN A 72 14.57 6.57 7.10
CA GLN A 72 15.92 6.04 6.82
C GLN A 72 16.16 5.75 5.34
N ILE A 73 15.15 5.24 4.62
CA ILE A 73 15.27 4.99 3.19
C ILE A 73 15.30 6.31 2.41
N LEU A 74 14.44 7.27 2.75
CA LEU A 74 14.42 8.58 2.07
C LEU A 74 15.73 9.33 2.27
N ASP A 75 16.29 9.32 3.48
CA ASP A 75 17.60 9.91 3.79
C ASP A 75 18.71 9.30 2.93
N LEU A 76 18.68 7.97 2.72
CA LEU A 76 19.65 7.28 1.85
C LEU A 76 19.50 7.67 0.37
N GLN A 77 18.30 8.04 -0.07
CA GLN A 77 18.05 8.53 -1.44
C GLN A 77 18.33 10.03 -1.59
N GLY A 78 18.65 10.75 -0.50
CA GLY A 78 18.92 12.19 -0.52
C GLY A 78 17.69 13.03 -0.82
N VAL A 79 16.50 12.55 -0.44
CA VAL A 79 15.21 13.25 -0.58
C VAL A 79 14.91 14.09 0.65
#